data_AF-A0AAW4U3P1-F1
#
_entry.id   AF-A0AAW4U3P1-F1
#
_cell.length_a   1.000
_cell.length_b   1.000
_cell.length_c   1.000
_cell.angle_alpha   90.00
_cell.angle_beta   90.00
_cell.angle_gamma   90.00
#
_symmetry.space_group_name_H-M   'P 1'
#
loop_
_entity.id
_entity.type
_entity.pdbx_description
1 polymer ?
#
loop_
_entity_poly.entity_id
_entity_poly.type
_entity_poly.pdbx_seq_one_letter_code
_entity_poly.pdbx_strand_id
1 'polypeptide(L)'
;MSENTEVRAALESLAAEPLSEQIDYYRKPFMVLWAAIQEAASGVAEDYDLPTDMAQLWVAEQMRQVADSLVDRLAEKAVSRGASKSNVARAAGASPANAMRRFPRLKDDSSQTRLLIDDVLDTLE
;
A
#
# COMPACT_ATOMS: atom_id res chain seq x y z
N MET A 1 4.20 18.94 -22.77
CA MET A 1 3.31 19.38 -21.67
C MET A 1 4.13 19.39 -20.39
N SER A 2 3.60 19.80 -19.24
CA SER A 2 4.36 19.61 -17.98
C SER A 2 4.29 18.13 -17.58
N GLU A 3 5.38 17.59 -17.01
CA GLU A 3 5.45 16.20 -16.51
C GLU A 3 4.28 15.87 -15.57
N ASN A 4 3.88 16.82 -14.73
CA ASN A 4 2.74 16.69 -13.83
C ASN A 4 1.41 16.44 -14.59
N THR A 5 1.22 17.13 -15.72
CA THR A 5 0.04 16.97 -16.57
C THR A 5 0.00 15.60 -17.23
N GLU A 6 1.16 15.10 -17.66
CA GLU A 6 1.31 13.78 -18.29
C GLU A 6 1.03 12.66 -17.29
N VAL A 7 1.60 12.75 -16.08
CA VAL A 7 1.31 11.81 -14.99
C VAL A 7 -0.17 11.83 -14.61
N ARG A 8 -0.79 13.01 -14.51
CA ARG A 8 -2.22 13.11 -14.21
C ARG A 8 -3.06 12.39 -15.27
N ALA A 9 -2.79 12.63 -16.54
CA ALA A 9 -3.54 12.00 -17.64
C ALA A 9 -3.38 10.47 -17.61
N ALA A 10 -2.17 9.97 -17.37
CA ALA A 10 -1.92 8.53 -17.26
C ALA A 10 -2.70 7.88 -16.10
N LEU A 11 -2.74 8.53 -14.93
CA LEU A 11 -3.50 8.04 -13.77
C LEU A 11 -5.02 8.05 -14.04
N GLU A 12 -5.52 9.06 -14.76
CA GLU A 12 -6.93 9.13 -15.18
C GLU A 12 -7.27 8.03 -16.19
N SER A 13 -6.37 7.71 -17.12
CA SER A 13 -6.53 6.57 -18.04
C SER A 13 -6.58 5.25 -17.30
N LEU A 14 -5.64 5.00 -16.37
CA LEU A 14 -5.61 3.78 -15.55
C LEU A 14 -6.91 3.60 -14.75
N ALA A 15 -7.42 4.67 -14.15
CA ALA A 15 -8.66 4.63 -13.38
C ALA A 15 -9.92 4.39 -14.25
N ALA A 16 -9.83 4.70 -15.55
CA ALA A 16 -10.92 4.53 -16.51
C ALA A 16 -10.92 3.16 -17.21
N GLU A 17 -9.89 2.33 -17.01
CA GLU A 17 -9.83 0.98 -17.57
C GLU A 17 -11.00 0.11 -17.07
N PRO A 18 -11.51 -0.83 -17.88
CA PRO A 18 -12.49 -1.82 -17.43
C PRO A 18 -12.02 -2.55 -16.17
N LEU A 19 -12.96 -2.88 -15.28
CA LEU A 19 -12.66 -3.59 -14.03
C LEU A 19 -11.86 -4.89 -14.25
N SER A 20 -12.10 -5.61 -15.35
CA SER A 20 -11.34 -6.81 -15.70
C SER A 20 -9.85 -6.55 -15.90
N GLU A 21 -9.51 -5.44 -16.58
CA GLU A 21 -8.13 -5.02 -16.81
C GLU A 21 -7.50 -4.53 -15.50
N GLN A 22 -8.25 -3.77 -14.70
CA GLN A 22 -7.78 -3.35 -13.38
C GLN A 22 -7.49 -4.54 -12.46
N ILE A 23 -8.33 -5.58 -12.47
CA ILE A 23 -8.13 -6.83 -11.71
C ILE A 23 -6.83 -7.52 -12.14
N ASP A 24 -6.48 -7.50 -13.42
CA ASP A 24 -5.29 -8.20 -13.92
C ASP A 24 -4.00 -7.68 -13.29
N TYR A 25 -3.92 -6.38 -12.90
CA TYR A 25 -2.73 -5.83 -12.23
C TYR A 25 -2.45 -6.46 -10.86
N TYR A 26 -3.48 -6.84 -10.11
CA TYR A 26 -3.31 -7.37 -8.75
C TYR A 26 -3.73 -8.83 -8.59
N ARG A 27 -4.35 -9.48 -9.60
CA ARG A 27 -4.77 -10.89 -9.50
C ARG A 27 -3.62 -11.83 -9.17
N LYS A 28 -2.54 -11.81 -9.97
CA LYS A 28 -1.39 -12.70 -9.75
C LYS A 28 -0.66 -12.38 -8.43
N PRO A 29 -0.34 -11.11 -8.10
CA PRO A 29 0.20 -10.76 -6.79
C PRO A 29 -0.68 -11.21 -5.62
N PHE A 30 -2.01 -11.05 -5.74
CA PHE A 30 -2.95 -11.44 -4.68
C PHE A 30 -2.96 -12.95 -4.45
N MET A 31 -2.88 -13.77 -5.50
CA MET A 31 -2.80 -15.23 -5.33
C MET A 31 -1.57 -15.64 -4.51
N VAL A 32 -0.43 -14.99 -4.75
CA VAL A 32 0.82 -15.24 -3.99
C VAL A 32 0.67 -14.78 -2.55
N LEU A 33 0.13 -13.57 -2.33
CA LEU A 33 -0.16 -13.05 -0.99
C LEU A 33 -1.11 -13.97 -0.22
N TRP A 34 -2.16 -14.45 -0.88
CA TRP A 34 -3.14 -15.36 -0.28
C TRP A 34 -2.48 -16.65 0.20
N ALA A 35 -1.64 -17.26 -0.64
CA ALA A 35 -0.89 -18.46 -0.25
C ALA A 35 0.04 -18.19 0.95
N ALA A 36 0.73 -17.05 0.96
CA ALA A 36 1.60 -16.66 2.09
C ALA A 36 0.82 -16.45 3.40
N ILE A 37 -0.39 -15.87 3.33
CA ILE A 37 -1.28 -15.72 4.50
C ILE A 37 -1.68 -17.08 5.04
N GLN A 38 -2.05 -18.02 4.16
CA GLN A 38 -2.44 -19.37 4.57
C GLN A 38 -1.31 -20.11 5.28
N GLU A 39 -0.10 -20.04 4.72
CA GLU A 39 1.10 -20.67 5.30
C GLU A 39 1.40 -20.11 6.69
N ALA A 40 1.51 -18.78 6.82
CA ALA A 40 1.81 -18.14 8.10
C ALA A 40 0.69 -18.36 9.13
N ALA A 41 -0.57 -18.38 8.70
CA ALA A 41 -1.71 -18.64 9.57
C ALA A 41 -1.72 -20.06 10.12
N SER A 42 -1.21 -21.06 9.39
CA SER A 42 -1.07 -22.42 9.91
C SER A 42 -0.14 -22.45 11.12
N GLY A 43 1.04 -21.82 11.01
CA GLY A 43 1.98 -21.70 12.12
C GLY A 43 1.38 -20.96 13.32
N VAL A 44 0.69 -19.84 13.10
CA VAL A 44 0.01 -19.09 14.17
C VAL A 44 -1.12 -19.90 14.82
N ALA A 45 -1.88 -20.67 14.04
CA ALA A 45 -2.94 -21.52 14.58
C ALA A 45 -2.37 -22.60 15.50
N GLU A 46 -1.28 -23.25 15.08
CA GLU A 46 -0.60 -24.31 15.83
C GLU A 46 0.09 -23.77 17.09
N ASP A 47 0.85 -22.68 16.99
CA ASP A 47 1.64 -22.13 18.10
C ASP A 47 0.77 -21.57 19.24
N TYR A 48 -0.45 -21.12 18.91
CA TYR A 48 -1.33 -20.42 19.84
C TYR A 48 -2.68 -21.11 20.09
N ASP A 49 -2.87 -22.35 19.62
CA ASP A 49 -4.13 -23.10 19.68
C ASP A 49 -5.34 -22.28 19.16
N LEU A 50 -5.11 -21.43 18.15
CA LEU A 50 -6.14 -20.55 17.60
C LEU A 50 -6.97 -21.27 16.52
N PRO A 51 -8.29 -21.00 16.43
CA PRO A 51 -9.06 -21.43 15.27
C PRO A 51 -8.44 -20.90 13.98
N THR A 52 -8.31 -21.74 12.95
CA THR A 52 -7.65 -21.40 11.68
C THR A 52 -8.16 -20.10 11.07
N ASP A 53 -9.49 -19.88 11.06
CA ASP A 53 -10.08 -18.65 10.51
C ASP A 53 -9.66 -17.39 11.29
N MET A 54 -9.43 -17.51 12.61
CA MET A 54 -8.95 -16.40 13.45
C MET A 54 -7.48 -16.11 13.20
N ALA A 55 -6.65 -17.16 13.04
CA ALA A 55 -5.25 -17.00 12.66
C ALA A 55 -5.11 -16.35 11.28
N GLN A 56 -5.91 -16.80 10.29
CA GLN A 56 -5.94 -16.20 8.95
C GLN A 56 -6.34 -14.73 8.99
N LEU A 57 -7.40 -14.38 9.73
CA LEU A 57 -7.83 -13.00 9.91
C LEU A 57 -6.71 -12.15 10.52
N TRP A 58 -6.09 -12.64 11.59
CA TRP A 58 -5.03 -11.91 12.28
C TRP A 58 -3.81 -11.68 11.38
N VAL A 59 -3.34 -12.71 10.67
CA VAL A 59 -2.22 -12.60 9.72
C VAL A 59 -2.57 -11.66 8.56
N ALA A 60 -3.77 -11.77 7.99
CA ALA A 60 -4.22 -10.88 6.93
C ALA A 60 -4.25 -9.41 7.39
N GLU A 61 -4.65 -9.15 8.64
CA GLU A 61 -4.62 -7.80 9.22
C GLU A 61 -3.19 -7.27 9.40
N GLN A 62 -2.24 -8.09 9.85
CA GLN A 62 -0.83 -7.68 9.92
C GLN A 62 -0.29 -7.33 8.53
N MET A 63 -0.59 -8.18 7.53
CA MET A 63 -0.21 -7.92 6.15
C MET A 63 -0.83 -6.62 5.60
N ARG A 64 -2.09 -6.32 5.95
CA ARG A 64 -2.75 -5.07 5.59
C ARG A 64 -2.00 -3.86 6.18
N GLN A 65 -1.65 -3.91 7.46
CA GLN A 65 -0.91 -2.82 8.12
C GLN A 65 0.46 -2.58 7.49
N VAL A 66 1.20 -3.66 7.17
CA VAL A 66 2.49 -3.57 6.47
C VAL A 66 2.28 -2.95 5.08
N ALA A 67 1.31 -3.43 4.30
CA ALA A 67 1.01 -2.92 2.98
C ALA A 67 0.57 -1.43 3.01
N ASP A 68 -0.26 -1.03 3.96
CA ASP A 68 -0.67 0.37 4.14
C ASP A 68 0.54 1.26 4.41
N SER A 69 1.45 0.81 5.29
CA SER A 69 2.68 1.55 5.58
C SER A 69 3.66 1.57 4.39
N LEU A 70 3.68 0.53 3.55
CA LEU A 70 4.42 0.53 2.28
C LEU A 70 3.87 1.61 1.32
N VAL A 71 2.55 1.75 1.21
CA VAL A 71 1.93 2.78 0.38
C VAL A 71 2.32 4.18 0.88
N ASP A 72 2.35 4.40 2.20
CA ASP A 72 2.81 5.67 2.80
C ASP A 72 4.28 5.96 2.46
N ARG A 73 5.16 4.95 2.60
CA ARG A 73 6.58 5.08 2.24
C ARG A 73 6.78 5.41 0.75
N LEU A 74 5.99 4.78 -0.12
CA LEU A 74 6.04 5.03 -1.57
C LEU A 74 5.53 6.42 -1.92
N ALA A 75 4.49 6.91 -1.24
CA ALA A 75 3.97 8.27 -1.41
C ALA A 75 5.03 9.32 -1.07
N GLU A 76 5.72 9.18 0.06
CA GLU A 76 6.83 10.05 0.45
C GLU A 76 7.98 10.02 -0.55
N LYS A 77 8.37 8.82 -0.97
CA LYS A 77 9.43 8.62 -1.96
C LYS A 77 9.08 9.25 -3.32
N ALA A 78 7.81 9.22 -3.72
CA ALA A 78 7.35 9.85 -4.94
C ALA A 78 7.46 11.38 -4.84
N VAL A 79 7.01 11.97 -3.72
CA VAL A 79 7.11 13.42 -3.50
C VAL A 79 8.57 13.89 -3.42
N SER A 80 9.44 13.15 -2.74
CA SER A 80 10.87 13.50 -2.66
C SER A 80 11.59 13.45 -4.01
N ARG A 81 11.02 12.73 -4.98
CA ARG A 81 11.47 12.66 -6.38
C ARG A 81 10.79 13.67 -7.30
N GLY A 82 9.97 14.58 -6.77
CA GLY A 82 9.33 15.66 -7.53
C GLY A 82 7.88 15.40 -7.94
N ALA A 83 7.28 14.26 -7.58
CA ALA A 83 5.86 14.04 -7.84
C ALA A 83 5.00 15.01 -7.02
N SER A 84 3.92 15.54 -7.63
CA SER A 84 3.02 16.42 -6.89
C SER A 84 2.16 15.65 -5.89
N LYS A 85 1.87 16.26 -4.73
CA LYS A 85 0.98 15.71 -3.70
C LYS A 85 -0.41 15.33 -4.28
N SER A 86 -0.87 16.07 -5.29
CA SER A 86 -2.12 15.78 -6.01
C SER A 86 -2.05 14.50 -6.85
N ASN A 87 -0.95 14.22 -7.53
CA ASN A 87 -0.80 12.99 -8.32
C ASN A 87 -0.58 11.78 -7.41
N VAL A 88 0.12 11.95 -6.29
CA VAL A 88 0.27 10.91 -5.27
C VAL A 88 -1.10 10.52 -4.68
N ALA A 89 -1.95 11.49 -4.38
CA ALA A 89 -3.32 11.20 -3.92
C ALA A 89 -4.13 10.43 -4.98
N ARG A 90 -4.09 10.86 -6.25
CA ARG A 90 -4.77 10.14 -7.35
C ARG A 90 -4.28 8.70 -7.50
N ALA A 91 -2.97 8.48 -7.46
CA ALA A 91 -2.36 7.15 -7.56
C ALA A 91 -2.82 6.24 -6.41
N ALA A 92 -3.09 6.80 -5.24
CA ALA A 92 -3.61 6.08 -4.08
C ALA A 92 -5.14 5.99 -4.02
N GLY A 93 -5.86 6.34 -5.10
CA GLY A 93 -7.33 6.35 -5.13
C GLY A 93 -7.97 7.39 -4.21
N ALA A 94 -7.20 8.36 -3.71
CA ALA A 94 -7.67 9.44 -2.85
C ALA A 94 -7.94 10.72 -3.65
N SER A 95 -8.94 11.48 -3.23
CA SER A 95 -9.14 12.83 -3.75
C SER A 95 -7.91 13.71 -3.46
N PRO A 96 -7.46 14.57 -4.39
CA PRO A 96 -6.37 15.54 -4.15
C PRO A 96 -6.59 16.42 -2.92
N ALA A 97 -7.83 16.78 -2.61
CA ALA A 97 -8.17 17.56 -1.41
C ALA A 97 -7.92 16.80 -0.11
N ASN A 98 -7.90 15.46 -0.17
CA ASN A 98 -7.67 14.56 0.96
C ASN A 98 -6.23 14.05 1.05
N ALA A 99 -5.32 14.51 0.18
CA ALA A 99 -3.94 14.02 0.12
C ALA A 99 -3.23 14.06 1.49
N MET A 100 -3.32 15.19 2.20
CA MET A 100 -2.66 15.39 3.50
C MET A 100 -3.35 14.63 4.65
N ARG A 101 -4.60 14.22 4.45
CA ARG A 101 -5.34 13.39 5.40
C ARG A 101 -4.98 11.91 5.20
N ARG A 102 -4.88 11.46 3.95
CA ARG A 102 -4.46 10.10 3.61
C ARG A 102 -2.98 9.86 3.88
N PHE A 103 -2.14 10.87 3.65
CA PHE A 103 -0.70 10.85 3.85
C PHE A 103 -0.27 11.95 4.81
N PRO A 104 -0.45 11.77 6.14
CA PRO A 104 -0.06 12.76 7.13
C PRO A 104 1.42 13.16 7.05
N ARG A 105 2.28 12.24 6.60
CA ARG A 105 3.73 12.43 6.46
C ARG A 105 4.16 13.32 5.28
N LEU A 106 3.23 13.70 4.41
CA LEU A 106 3.50 14.73 3.39
C LEU A 106 3.37 16.16 3.95
N LYS A 107 3.04 16.33 5.24
CA LYS A 107 3.02 17.64 5.92
C LYS A 107 4.45 18.08 6.18
N ASP A 108 4.71 19.36 5.91
CA ASP A 108 6.06 19.95 5.92
C ASP A 108 6.72 19.93 7.32
N ASP A 109 5.95 19.65 8.38
CA ASP A 109 6.36 19.62 9.80
C ASP A 109 6.09 18.26 10.48
N SER A 110 5.91 17.20 9.70
CA SER A 110 5.74 15.86 10.27
C SER A 110 7.10 15.28 10.68
N SER A 111 7.28 15.01 11.98
CA SER A 111 8.41 14.20 12.45
C SER A 111 8.41 12.87 11.69
N GLN A 112 9.56 12.48 11.11
CA GLN A 112 9.73 11.19 10.43
C GLN A 112 9.67 10.04 11.45
N THR A 113 8.48 9.74 11.97
CA THR A 113 8.22 8.58 12.81
C THR A 113 8.33 7.34 11.95
N ARG A 114 9.20 6.39 12.31
CA ARG A 114 9.40 5.12 11.59
C ARG A 114 8.08 4.45 11.20
N LEU A 115 8.00 3.92 9.99
CA LEU A 115 6.86 3.11 9.52
C LEU A 115 7.09 1.65 9.85
N LEU A 116 6.01 0.89 10.00
CA LEU A 116 6.07 -0.56 10.14
C LEU A 116 6.85 -1.23 8.99
N ILE A 117 6.68 -0.76 7.76
CA ILE A 117 7.45 -1.25 6.61
C ILE A 117 8.95 -1.01 6.76
N ASP A 118 9.38 0.01 7.50
CA ASP A 118 10.81 0.26 7.73
C ASP A 118 11.39 -0.86 8.60
N ASP A 119 10.69 -1.24 9.67
CA ASP A 119 11.10 -2.35 10.54
C ASP A 119 11.08 -3.68 9.78
N VAL A 120 10.11 -3.92 8.90
CA VAL A 120 10.05 -5.14 8.06
C VAL A 120 11.19 -5.18 7.05
N LEU A 121 11.57 -4.06 6.44
CA LEU A 121 12.67 -4.05 5.48
C LEU A 121 14.02 -4.32 6.15
N ASP A 122 14.21 -3.85 7.37
CA ASP A 122 15.44 -4.08 8.14
C ASP A 122 15.64 -5.55 8.53
N THR A 123 14.58 -6.38 8.58
CA THR A 123 14.73 -7.83 8.83
C THR A 123 15.09 -8.63 7.59
N LEU A 124 15.10 -8.00 6.40
CA LEU A 124 15.44 -8.64 5.13
C LEU A 124 16.91 -8.40 4.73
N GLU A 125 17.61 -7.49 5.42
CA GLU A 125 19.04 -7.18 5.25
C GLU A 125 19.94 -8.09 6.09
#